data_AF-A0A1S2QM97-F1
#
_entry.id   AF-A0A1S2QM97-F1
#
_cell.length_a   1.000
_cell.length_b   1.000
_cell.length_c   1.000
_cell.angle_alpha   90.00
_cell.angle_beta   90.00
_cell.angle_gamma   90.00
#
_symmetry.space_group_name_H-M   'P 1'
#
loop_
_entity.id
_entity.type
_entity.pdbx_description
1 polymer ?
#
loop_
_entity_poly.entity_id
_entity_poly.type
_entity_poly.pdbx_seq_one_letter_code
_entity_poly.pdbx_strand_id
1 'polypeptide(L)'
;MSDNAHDGFHYSEQDVQREVTELEGKSATAARIFDLRRIIGGLFVLYGVIVTITGITDSQSAIDKAQGVNINLWTGIGMLLLGLFFLVWLKLRPTQTPPAVSPQEKQGE
;
A
#
# COMPACT_ATOMS: atom_id res chain seq x y z
N MET A 1 9.29 -61.36 -14.66
CA MET A 1 10.06 -60.44 -13.79
C MET A 1 9.30 -59.13 -13.78
N SER A 2 8.65 -58.84 -12.66
CA SER A 2 7.79 -57.68 -12.45
C SER A 2 8.60 -56.44 -12.08
N ASP A 3 8.04 -55.27 -12.41
CA ASP A 3 7.94 -54.02 -11.62
C ASP A 3 8.08 -52.82 -12.55
N ASN A 4 6.97 -52.33 -13.10
CA ASN A 4 5.97 -51.45 -12.48
C ASN A 4 6.53 -50.05 -12.21
N ALA A 5 6.02 -49.12 -13.01
CA ALA A 5 6.14 -47.67 -12.98
C ALA A 5 6.55 -47.09 -11.62
N HIS A 6 7.73 -46.46 -11.58
CA HIS A 6 7.98 -45.38 -10.64
C HIS A 6 7.81 -44.07 -11.42
N ASP A 7 6.55 -43.71 -11.67
CA ASP A 7 6.14 -42.33 -11.95
C ASP A 7 6.27 -41.52 -10.64
N GLY A 8 7.52 -41.34 -10.20
CA GLY A 8 7.85 -40.36 -9.19
C GLY A 8 7.75 -39.00 -9.84
N PHE A 9 6.75 -38.21 -9.46
CA PHE A 9 6.62 -36.81 -9.86
C PHE A 9 7.91 -36.07 -9.46
N HIS A 10 8.87 -35.99 -10.40
CA HIS A 10 10.13 -35.29 -10.24
C HIS A 10 9.84 -33.79 -10.29
N TYR A 11 9.50 -33.22 -9.15
CA TYR A 11 9.72 -31.80 -8.95
C TYR A 11 11.23 -31.58 -9.00
N SER A 12 11.72 -31.05 -10.12
CA SER A 12 13.12 -30.70 -10.28
C SER A 12 13.42 -29.55 -9.34
N GLU A 13 14.57 -29.58 -8.67
CA GLU A 13 15.04 -28.44 -7.85
C GLU A 13 14.99 -27.13 -8.65
N GLN A 14 15.17 -27.20 -9.97
CA GLN A 14 15.10 -26.05 -10.87
C GLN A 14 13.67 -25.48 -11.01
N ASP A 15 12.65 -26.32 -10.94
CA ASP A 15 11.25 -25.89 -10.97
C ASP A 15 10.90 -25.18 -9.66
N VAL A 16 11.41 -25.69 -8.54
CA VAL A 16 11.28 -25.04 -7.23
C VAL A 16 11.95 -23.66 -7.23
N GLN A 17 13.17 -23.54 -7.76
CA GLN A 17 13.89 -22.26 -7.82
C GLN A 17 13.18 -21.22 -8.72
N ARG A 18 12.57 -21.68 -9.82
CA ARG A 18 11.80 -20.82 -10.72
C ARG A 18 10.52 -20.32 -10.07
N GLU A 19 9.80 -21.21 -9.38
CA GLU A 19 8.60 -20.86 -8.63
C GLU A 19 8.91 -19.86 -7.51
N VAL A 20 10.00 -20.06 -6.77
CA VAL A 20 10.47 -19.12 -5.73
C VAL A 20 10.79 -17.74 -6.32
N THR A 21 11.56 -17.68 -7.41
CA THR A 21 11.92 -16.40 -8.06
C THR A 21 10.68 -15.66 -8.57
N GLU A 22 9.70 -16.39 -9.12
CA GLU A 22 8.44 -15.81 -9.60
C GLU A 22 7.57 -15.28 -8.44
N LEU A 23 7.49 -16.04 -7.34
CA LEU A 23 6.76 -15.65 -6.14
C LEU A 23 7.40 -14.45 -5.44
N GLU A 24 8.73 -14.38 -5.39
CA GLU A 24 9.47 -13.22 -4.89
C GLU A 24 9.23 -11.97 -5.74
N GLY A 25 9.30 -12.10 -7.07
CA GLY A 25 9.01 -10.99 -7.98
C GLY A 25 7.57 -10.47 -7.88
N LYS A 26 6.59 -11.39 -7.76
CA LYS A 26 5.17 -11.04 -7.50
C LYS A 26 5.00 -10.36 -6.16
N SER A 27 5.66 -10.83 -5.11
CA SER A 27 5.57 -10.30 -3.75
C SER A 27 6.19 -8.91 -3.62
N ALA A 28 7.39 -8.70 -4.17
CA ALA A 28 8.07 -7.40 -4.17
C ALA A 28 7.25 -6.31 -4.91
N THR A 29 6.63 -6.69 -6.03
CA THR A 29 5.76 -5.79 -6.80
C THR A 29 4.47 -5.48 -6.06
N ALA A 30 3.83 -6.48 -5.43
CA ALA A 30 2.62 -6.31 -4.64
C ALA A 30 2.84 -5.45 -3.39
N ALA A 31 3.97 -5.62 -2.70
CA ALA A 31 4.35 -4.84 -1.53
C ALA A 31 4.53 -3.34 -1.88
N ARG A 32 5.19 -3.03 -3.00
CA ARG A 32 5.35 -1.63 -3.47
C ARG A 32 4.03 -0.92 -3.76
N ILE A 33 3.08 -1.62 -4.39
CA ILE A 33 1.74 -1.08 -4.66
C ILE A 33 0.96 -0.86 -3.35
N PHE A 34 1.33 -1.57 -2.28
CA PHE A 34 0.74 -1.42 -0.96
C PHE A 34 1.36 -0.30 -0.12
N ASP A 35 2.65 -0.05 -0.24
CA ASP A 35 3.27 1.11 0.39
C ASP A 35 2.80 2.41 -0.27
N LEU A 36 2.63 2.41 -1.59
CA LEU A 36 2.25 3.64 -2.30
C LEU A 36 0.86 4.16 -1.89
N ARG A 37 -0.14 3.28 -1.79
CA ARG A 37 -1.50 3.67 -1.36
C ARG A 37 -1.51 4.21 0.08
N ARG A 38 -0.65 3.67 0.95
CA ARG A 38 -0.54 4.09 2.35
C ARG A 38 0.18 5.43 2.47
N ILE A 39 1.25 5.63 1.72
CA ILE A 39 1.99 6.91 1.67
C ILE A 39 1.10 8.01 1.10
N ILE A 40 0.48 7.78 -0.06
CA ILE A 40 -0.41 8.76 -0.70
C ILE A 40 -1.63 9.04 0.19
N GLY A 41 -2.27 8.01 0.74
CA GLY A 41 -3.41 8.18 1.65
C GLY A 41 -3.05 8.97 2.91
N GLY A 42 -1.90 8.68 3.53
CA GLY A 42 -1.39 9.41 4.69
C GLY A 42 -1.08 10.88 4.37
N LEU A 43 -0.46 11.16 3.22
CA LEU A 43 -0.21 12.51 2.73
C LEU A 43 -1.53 13.28 2.53
N PHE A 44 -2.53 12.67 1.89
CA PHE A 44 -3.85 13.30 1.69
C PHE A 44 -4.54 13.63 3.01
N VAL A 45 -4.48 12.74 4.01
CA VAL A 45 -5.03 13.03 5.33
C VAL A 45 -4.27 14.18 5.99
N LEU A 46 -2.94 14.15 6.01
CA LEU A 46 -2.12 15.20 6.63
C LEU A 46 -2.37 16.58 6.00
N TYR A 47 -2.27 16.67 4.67
CA TYR A 47 -2.54 17.93 3.95
C TYR A 47 -4.01 18.34 4.08
N GLY A 48 -4.95 17.39 4.01
CA GLY A 48 -6.37 17.66 4.18
C GLY A 48 -6.70 18.25 5.55
N VAL A 49 -6.09 17.75 6.64
CA VAL A 49 -6.23 18.33 7.98
C VAL A 49 -5.71 19.76 8.01
N ILE A 50 -4.50 20.02 7.49
CA ILE A 50 -3.90 21.36 7.46
C ILE A 50 -4.81 22.33 6.70
N VAL A 51 -5.21 21.97 5.47
CA VAL A 51 -6.07 22.80 4.61
C VAL A 51 -7.45 23.02 5.23
N THR A 52 -8.01 22.01 5.92
CA THR A 52 -9.29 22.15 6.64
C THR A 52 -9.15 23.13 7.80
N ILE A 53 -8.08 23.04 8.61
CA ILE A 53 -7.82 23.98 9.71
C ILE A 53 -7.63 25.41 9.18
N THR A 54 -6.84 25.59 8.12
CA THR A 54 -6.67 26.89 7.47
C THR A 54 -8.00 27.40 6.93
N GLY A 55 -8.82 26.53 6.31
CA GLY A 55 -10.16 26.85 5.85
C GLY A 55 -11.08 27.32 6.96
N ILE A 56 -11.13 26.62 8.11
CA ILE A 56 -11.92 27.02 9.29
C ILE A 56 -11.41 28.34 9.88
N THR A 57 -10.09 28.53 9.96
CA THR A 57 -9.46 29.72 10.57
C THR A 57 -9.63 30.97 9.71
N ASP A 58 -9.45 30.85 8.38
CA ASP A 58 -9.82 31.91 7.42
C ASP A 58 -11.32 32.19 7.46
N SER A 59 -12.13 31.15 7.71
CA SER A 59 -13.57 31.33 7.88
C SER A 59 -13.91 32.20 9.09
N GLN A 60 -13.03 32.41 10.07
CA GLN A 60 -13.33 33.27 11.21
C GLN A 60 -12.99 34.75 10.94
N SER A 61 -12.09 35.04 9.99
CA SER A 61 -11.67 36.40 9.64
C SER A 61 -12.33 36.94 8.36
N ALA A 62 -12.94 36.08 7.54
CA ALA A 62 -13.41 36.42 6.19
C ALA A 62 -14.94 36.30 5.93
N ILE A 63 -15.77 36.09 6.95
CA ILE A 63 -17.25 35.97 6.76
C ILE A 63 -17.88 37.25 6.17
N ASP A 64 -17.23 38.40 6.30
CA ASP A 64 -17.80 39.68 5.85
C ASP A 64 -17.57 39.99 4.35
N LYS A 65 -16.77 39.21 3.59
CA LYS A 65 -16.37 39.63 2.23
C LYS A 65 -16.53 38.62 1.09
N ALA A 66 -16.79 37.34 1.33
CA ALA A 66 -16.80 36.35 0.25
C ALA A 66 -17.98 35.39 0.34
N GLN A 67 -19.06 35.70 -0.37
CA GLN A 67 -20.15 34.83 -0.84
C GLN A 67 -20.29 33.38 -0.28
N GLY A 68 -20.24 33.19 1.04
CA GLY A 68 -20.65 31.98 1.75
C GLY A 68 -19.94 30.65 1.45
N VAL A 69 -18.98 30.58 0.51
CA VAL A 69 -18.35 29.31 0.10
C VAL A 69 -16.85 29.36 0.28
N ASN A 70 -16.37 28.66 1.32
CA ASN A 70 -14.97 28.57 1.65
C ASN A 70 -14.30 27.45 0.82
N ILE A 71 -13.62 27.82 -0.27
CA ILE A 71 -12.92 26.88 -1.18
C ILE A 71 -11.91 26.04 -0.39
N ASN A 72 -11.11 26.64 0.49
CA ASN A 72 -10.11 25.91 1.26
C ASN A 72 -10.77 24.84 2.14
N LEU A 73 -11.90 25.16 2.78
CA LEU A 73 -12.65 24.19 3.59
C LEU A 73 -13.17 23.01 2.76
N TRP A 74 -13.81 23.28 1.61
CA TRP A 74 -14.34 22.23 0.74
C TRP A 74 -13.23 21.35 0.15
N THR A 75 -12.12 21.94 -0.27
CA THR A 75 -10.97 21.20 -0.78
C THR A 75 -10.33 20.35 0.33
N GLY A 76 -10.21 20.88 1.54
CA GLY A 76 -9.71 20.17 2.72
C GLY A 76 -10.59 18.99 3.11
N ILE A 77 -11.90 19.17 3.15
CA ILE A 77 -12.87 18.09 3.40
C ILE A 77 -12.81 17.03 2.29
N GLY A 78 -12.73 17.43 1.02
CA GLY A 78 -12.57 16.50 -0.10
C GLY A 78 -11.30 15.66 0.00
N MET A 79 -10.16 16.28 0.34
CA MET A 79 -8.88 15.59 0.57
C MET A 79 -8.95 14.64 1.77
N LEU A 80 -9.62 15.04 2.85
CA LEU A 80 -9.84 14.19 4.02
C LEU A 80 -10.67 12.95 3.69
N LEU A 81 -11.79 13.12 3.00
CA LEU A 81 -12.64 12.00 2.59
C LEU A 81 -11.88 11.02 1.69
N LEU A 82 -11.11 11.53 0.73
CA LEU A 82 -10.29 10.70 -0.15
C LEU A 82 -9.17 9.98 0.61
N GLY A 83 -8.48 10.67 1.52
CA GLY A 83 -7.44 10.09 2.37
C GLY A 83 -8.00 9.00 3.28
N LEU A 84 -9.14 9.24 3.91
CA LEU A 84 -9.83 8.26 4.75
C LEU A 84 -10.30 7.06 3.94
N PHE A 85 -10.81 7.27 2.72
CA PHE A 85 -11.16 6.20 1.80
C PHE A 85 -9.96 5.28 1.53
N PHE A 86 -8.77 5.85 1.25
CA PHE A 86 -7.56 5.05 1.04
C PHE A 86 -7.12 4.28 2.29
N LEU A 87 -7.27 4.86 3.50
CA LEU A 87 -6.96 4.18 4.75
C LEU A 87 -7.96 3.06 5.07
N VAL A 88 -9.25 3.28 4.83
CA VAL A 88 -10.29 2.26 4.99
C VAL A 88 -10.09 1.13 3.99
N TRP A 89 -9.71 1.44 2.75
CA TRP A 89 -9.37 0.45 1.73
C TRP A 89 -8.14 -0.38 2.11
N LEU A 90 -7.14 0.22 2.77
CA LEU A 90 -5.99 -0.49 3.34
C LEU A 90 -6.43 -1.55 4.36
N LYS A 91 -7.40 -1.20 5.21
CA LYS A 91 -7.96 -2.10 6.22
C LYS A 91 -8.79 -3.22 5.59
N LEU A 92 -9.54 -2.92 4.53
CA LEU A 92 -10.39 -3.88 3.81
C LEU A 92 -9.59 -4.87 2.94
N ARG A 93 -8.46 -4.44 2.40
CA ARG A 93 -7.56 -5.30 1.62
C ARG A 93 -6.20 -5.34 2.29
N PRO A 94 -5.99 -6.12 3.36
CA PRO A 94 -4.69 -6.25 4.01
C PRO A 94 -3.63 -6.81 3.05
N THR A 95 -2.41 -6.27 3.09
CA THR A 95 -1.27 -6.85 2.38
C THR A 95 -0.95 -8.20 2.97
N GLN A 96 -0.65 -9.16 2.13
CA GLN A 96 0.12 -10.31 2.56
C GLN A 96 1.54 -9.80 2.82
N THR A 97 1.94 -9.76 4.09
CA THR A 97 3.32 -9.47 4.50
C THR A 97 4.22 -10.56 3.90
N PRO A 98 5.24 -10.22 3.10
CA PRO A 98 6.21 -11.21 2.68
C PRO A 98 6.90 -11.79 3.91
N PRO A 99 7.11 -13.12 3.99
CA PRO A 99 7.93 -13.69 5.06
C PRO A 99 9.30 -12.99 5.06
N ALA A 100 9.74 -12.53 6.22
CA ALA A 100 11.00 -11.82 6.37
C ALA A 100 12.15 -12.75 5.95
N VAL A 101 12.75 -12.48 4.79
CA VAL A 101 14.05 -13.06 4.42
C VAL A 101 15.11 -12.40 5.30
N SER A 102 15.46 -13.10 6.38
CA SER A 102 16.65 -12.82 7.18
C SER A 102 17.89 -12.95 6.29
N PRO A 103 18.73 -11.91 6.14
CA PRO A 103 19.99 -12.06 5.43
C PRO A 103 20.94 -12.91 6.29
N GLN A 104 20.98 -14.23 6.08
CA GLN A 104 22.05 -15.07 6.59
C GLN A 104 23.13 -15.26 5.52
N GLU A 105 24.26 -14.59 5.80
CA GLU A 105 25.63 -15.02 5.56
C GLU A 105 26.02 -15.41 4.13
N LYS A 106 26.58 -14.41 3.42
CA LYS A 106 27.75 -14.69 2.59
C LYS A 106 28.89 -15.16 3.49
N GLN A 107 29.07 -16.46 3.65
CA GLN A 107 30.32 -17.04 4.15
C GLN A 107 30.69 -18.31 3.35
N GLY A 108 31.84 -18.24 2.68
CA GLY A 108 32.49 -19.33 1.91
C GLY A 108 32.07 -19.31 0.43
N GLU A 109 32.95 -19.21 -0.56
CA GLU A 109 34.40 -19.51 -0.66
C GLU A 109 35.18 -18.40 -1.37
#